data_AF-A0A9E2K370-F1
#
_entry.id   AF-A0A9E2K370-F1
#
_cell.length_a   1.000
_cell.length_b   1.000
_cell.length_c   1.000
_cell.angle_alpha   90.00
_cell.angle_beta   90.00
_cell.angle_gamma   90.00
#
_symmetry.space_group_name_H-M   'P 1'
#
loop_
_entity.id
_entity.type
_entity.pdbx_description
1 polymer ?
#
loop_
_entity_poly.entity_id
_entity_poly.type
_entity_poly.pdbx_seq_one_letter_code
_entity_poly.pdbx_strand_id
1 'polypeptide(L)'
;LELRYLFEMGGSPPLNEQQRALADQMIGYWARFVATGAPDVDGQPSWPRLNPARPQRLSLQTPEPMLTADFAERHRCGFWASRG
;
A
#
# COMPACT_ATOMS: atom_id res chain seq x y z
N LEU A 1 -9.92 4.77 -5.23
CA LEU A 1 -10.12 3.73 -6.27
C LEU A 1 -8.75 3.13 -6.62
N GLU A 2 -8.28 2.28 -5.73
CA GLU A 2 -7.02 1.53 -5.77
C GLU A 2 -7.01 0.43 -6.82
N LEU A 3 -8.17 -0.14 -7.17
CA LEU A 3 -8.29 -1.21 -8.19
C LEU A 3 -7.67 -0.83 -9.54
N ARG A 4 -7.67 0.46 -9.89
CA ARG A 4 -7.09 0.98 -11.14
C ARG A 4 -5.56 0.93 -11.19
N TYR A 5 -4.91 0.72 -10.05
CA TYR A 5 -3.46 0.49 -9.96
C TYR A 5 -3.11 -0.99 -10.08
N LEU A 6 -4.09 -1.89 -9.98
CA LEU A 6 -3.88 -3.35 -10.04
C LEU A 6 -4.44 -3.96 -11.33
N PHE A 7 -5.44 -3.32 -11.92
CA PHE A 7 -6.19 -3.86 -13.06
C PHE A 7 -6.43 -2.79 -14.11
N GLU A 8 -6.43 -3.23 -15.38
CA GLU A 8 -6.91 -2.42 -16.49
C GLU A 8 -8.42 -2.27 -16.42
N MET A 9 -8.88 -1.08 -16.04
CA MET A 9 -10.31 -0.76 -15.91
C MET A 9 -10.77 0.02 -17.14
N GLY A 10 -11.49 -0.63 -18.05
CA GLY A 10 -12.07 0.03 -19.23
C GLY A 10 -12.88 1.28 -18.88
N GLY A 11 -12.77 2.34 -19.68
CA GLY A 11 -13.46 3.61 -19.48
C GLY A 11 -12.85 4.53 -18.40
N SER A 12 -11.77 4.10 -17.75
CA SER A 12 -11.01 4.95 -16.82
C SER A 12 -9.99 5.84 -17.54
N PRO A 13 -9.77 7.09 -17.11
CA PRO A 13 -8.65 7.89 -17.61
C PRO A 13 -7.30 7.17 -17.44
N PRO A 14 -6.29 7.43 -18.28
CA PRO A 14 -4.96 6.87 -18.06
C PRO A 14 -4.36 7.37 -16.75
N LEU A 15 -3.60 6.53 -16.06
CA LEU A 15 -2.77 6.92 -14.91
C LEU A 15 -1.65 7.84 -15.41
N ASN A 16 -1.24 8.83 -14.60
CA ASN A 16 -0.04 9.62 -14.88
C ASN A 16 1.25 8.81 -14.60
N GLU A 17 2.42 9.38 -14.89
CA GLU A 17 3.72 8.68 -14.72
C GLU A 17 3.96 8.16 -13.30
N GLN A 18 3.77 9.00 -12.28
CA GLN A 18 3.97 8.61 -10.88
C GLN A 18 2.97 7.54 -10.45
N GLN A 19 1.73 7.61 -10.96
CA GLN A 19 0.70 6.63 -10.67
C GLN A 19 0.99 5.28 -11.34
N ARG A 20 1.53 5.27 -12.56
CA ARG A 20 1.99 4.04 -13.23
C ARG A 20 3.16 3.41 -12.49
N ALA A 21 4.14 4.20 -12.07
CA ALA A 21 5.24 3.70 -11.25
C ALA A 21 4.76 3.11 -9.92
N LEU A 22 3.75 3.72 -9.28
CA LEU A 22 3.13 3.16 -8.08
C LEU A 22 2.34 1.87 -8.39
N ALA A 23 1.65 1.81 -9.54
CA ALA A 23 0.93 0.62 -9.98
C ALA A 23 1.89 -0.57 -10.16
N ASP A 24 3.03 -0.38 -10.82
CA ASP A 24 4.06 -1.41 -11.00
C ASP A 24 4.57 -1.94 -9.65
N GLN A 25 4.77 -1.04 -8.67
CA GLN A 25 5.17 -1.42 -7.32
C GLN A 25 4.08 -2.22 -6.59
N MET A 26 2.82 -1.75 -6.64
CA MET A 26 1.68 -2.45 -6.05
C MET A 26 1.51 -3.85 -6.65
N ILE A 27 1.61 -3.99 -7.97
CA ILE A 27 1.55 -5.28 -8.67
C ILE A 27 2.70 -6.18 -8.22
N GLY A 28 3.92 -5.66 -8.12
CA GLY A 28 5.09 -6.39 -7.63
C GLY A 28 4.89 -6.97 -6.23
N TYR A 29 4.43 -6.15 -5.28
CA TYR A 29 4.14 -6.61 -3.92
C TYR A 29 3.08 -7.72 -3.90
N TRP A 30 1.97 -7.54 -4.62
CA TRP A 30 0.90 -8.52 -4.67
C TRP A 30 1.35 -9.83 -5.34
N ALA A 31 2.09 -9.75 -6.45
CA ALA A 31 2.61 -10.92 -7.14
C ALA A 31 3.57 -11.72 -6.24
N ARG A 32 4.47 -11.05 -5.53
CA ARG A 32 5.39 -11.70 -4.61
C ARG A 32 4.68 -12.36 -3.43
N PHE A 33 3.69 -11.68 -2.86
CA PHE A 33 2.87 -12.24 -1.80
C PHE A 33 2.14 -13.51 -2.25
N VAL A 34 1.52 -13.48 -3.43
CA VAL A 34 0.86 -14.68 -4.00
C VAL A 34 1.86 -15.81 -4.23
N ALA A 35 3.07 -15.51 -4.70
CA ALA A 35 4.08 -16.52 -5.01
C ALA A 35 4.77 -17.13 -3.78
N THR A 36 4.98 -16.35 -2.71
CA THR A 36 5.90 -16.72 -1.60
C THR A 36 5.31 -16.55 -0.20
N GLY A 37 4.14 -15.93 -0.08
CA GLY A 37 3.54 -15.54 1.20
C GLY A 37 4.14 -14.27 1.83
N ALA A 38 5.14 -13.66 1.21
CA ALA A 38 5.75 -12.40 1.66
C ALA A 38 5.80 -11.36 0.52
N PRO A 39 5.41 -10.11 0.74
CA PRO A 39 5.50 -9.04 -0.26
C PRO A 39 6.90 -8.39 -0.30
N ASP A 40 7.97 -9.18 -0.38
CA ASP A 40 9.35 -8.64 -0.45
C ASP A 40 9.83 -8.55 -1.90
N VAL A 41 9.98 -7.32 -2.41
CA VAL A 41 10.41 -7.04 -3.79
C VAL A 41 11.73 -6.28 -3.78
N ASP A 42 12.72 -6.79 -4.53
CA ASP A 42 14.03 -6.15 -4.64
C ASP A 42 13.91 -4.72 -5.17
N GLY A 43 14.62 -3.79 -4.52
CA GLY A 43 14.60 -2.37 -4.88
C GLY A 43 13.37 -1.58 -4.40
N GLN A 44 12.42 -2.22 -3.71
CA GLN A 44 11.27 -1.54 -3.10
C GLN A 44 11.38 -1.52 -1.56
N PRO A 45 10.69 -0.59 -0.87
CA PRO A 45 10.61 -0.59 0.58
C PRO A 45 10.18 -1.96 1.14
N SER A 46 10.87 -2.45 2.18
CA SER A 46 10.42 -3.67 2.84
C SER A 46 9.04 -3.46 3.46
N TRP A 47 8.16 -4.46 3.30
CA TRP A 47 6.83 -4.47 3.88
C TRP A 47 6.81 -5.44 5.07
N PRO A 48 7.08 -4.97 6.30
CA PRO A 48 7.21 -5.84 7.45
C PRO A 48 5.87 -6.43 7.86
N ARG A 49 5.91 -7.61 8.50
CA ARG A 49 4.73 -8.18 9.15
C ARG A 49 4.15 -7.20 10.17
N LEU A 50 2.83 -7.06 10.14
CA LEU A 50 2.11 -6.22 11.09
C LEU A 50 2.35 -6.71 12.52
N ASN A 51 2.81 -5.79 13.38
CA ASN A 51 3.08 -6.06 14.79
C ASN A 51 2.36 -5.02 15.66
N PRO A 52 1.46 -5.41 16.59
CA PRO A 52 0.79 -4.45 17.47
C PRO A 52 1.74 -3.61 18.34
N ALA A 53 2.88 -4.18 18.75
CA ALA A 53 3.90 -3.46 19.52
C ALA A 53 4.75 -2.50 18.66
N ARG A 54 4.73 -2.68 17.33
CA ARG A 54 5.42 -1.83 16.34
C ARG A 54 4.51 -1.68 15.12
N PRO A 55 3.48 -0.80 15.19
CA PRO A 55 2.37 -0.77 14.23
C PRO A 55 2.75 -0.08 12.90
N GLN A 56 3.89 -0.48 12.33
CA GLN A 56 4.34 0.00 11.03
C GLN A 56 3.41 -0.51 9.94
N ARG A 57 3.09 0.36 8.99
CA ARG A 57 2.32 0.05 7.78
C ARG A 57 3.02 0.64 6.58
N LEU A 58 2.95 -0.05 5.46
CA LEU A 58 3.35 0.52 4.18
C LEU A 58 2.19 1.38 3.64
N SER A 59 2.43 2.68 3.48
CA SER A 59 1.55 3.60 2.78
C SER A 59 1.85 3.53 1.28
N LEU A 60 0.88 3.08 0.49
CA LEU A 60 0.98 3.01 -0.98
C LEU A 60 0.52 4.35 -1.56
N GLN A 61 1.48 5.25 -1.77
CA GLN A 61 1.24 6.63 -2.18
C GLN A 61 2.26 7.08 -3.22
N THR A 62 1.97 8.15 -3.95
CA THR A 62 2.95 8.81 -4.83
C THR A 62 3.86 9.76 -4.03
N PRO A 63 5.12 9.96 -4.45
CA PRO A 63 5.77 9.38 -5.62
C PRO A 63 6.21 7.92 -5.43
N GLU A 64 6.31 7.45 -4.19
CA GLU A 64 6.72 6.09 -3.85
C GLU A 64 6.09 5.61 -2.52
N PRO A 65 5.97 4.28 -2.31
CA PRO A 65 5.54 3.70 -1.05
C PRO A 65 6.44 4.10 0.12
N MET A 66 5.85 4.24 1.30
CA MET A 66 6.60 4.67 2.49
C MET A 66 6.11 3.94 3.74
N LEU A 67 7.04 3.51 4.59
CA LEU A 67 6.70 3.00 5.92
C LEU A 67 6.27 4.15 6.83
N THR A 68 5.15 3.94 7.52
CA THR A 68 4.66 4.88 8.52
C THR A 68 4.22 4.17 9.81
N ALA A 69 4.29 4.87 10.93
CA ALA A 69 3.81 4.44 12.24
C ALA A 69 2.61 5.28 12.77
N ASP A 70 2.25 6.38 12.09
CA ASP A 70 1.23 7.33 12.54
C ASP A 70 -0.18 7.04 11.97
N PHE A 71 -0.40 5.85 11.39
CA PHE A 71 -1.67 5.48 10.75
C PHE A 71 -2.87 5.69 11.69
N ALA A 72 -2.76 5.25 12.95
CA ALA A 72 -3.85 5.34 13.91
C ALA A 72 -4.23 6.80 14.23
N GLU A 73 -3.23 7.69 14.30
CA GLU A 73 -3.42 9.11 14.53
C GLU A 73 -4.03 9.79 13.31
N ARG A 74 -3.43 9.62 12.12
CA ARG A 74 -3.89 10.20 10.86
C ARG A 74 -5.35 9.81 10.55
N HIS A 75 -5.73 8.57 10.83
CA HIS A 75 -7.09 8.07 10.57
C HIS A 75 -8.04 8.18 11.77
N ARG A 76 -7.60 8.80 12.88
CA ARG A 76 -8.40 8.98 14.10
C ARG A 76 -9.02 7.67 14.62
N CYS A 77 -8.27 6.57 14.58
CA CYS A 77 -8.79 5.24 14.91
C CYS A 77 -9.34 5.16 16.33
N GLY A 78 -8.69 5.78 17.32
CA GLY A 78 -9.16 5.79 18.70
C GLY A 78 -10.50 6.53 18.87
N PHE A 79 -10.73 7.59 18.11
CA PHE A 79 -12.02 8.29 18.10
C PHE A 79 -13.13 7.42 17.51
N TRP A 80 -12.88 6.74 16.38
CA TRP A 80 -13.91 5.91 15.75
C TRP A 80 -14.18 4.62 16.53
N ALA A 81 -13.16 4.01 17.12
CA ALA A 81 -13.30 2.81 17.95
C ALA A 81 -14.11 3.06 19.23
N SER A 82 -14.15 4.29 19.76
CA SER A 82 -14.96 4.63 20.95
C SER A 82 -16.42 4.99 20.62
N ARG A 83 -16.80 4.94 19.34
CA ARG A 83 -18.17 5.21 18.85
C ARG A 83 -18.87 3.95 18.31
N GLY A 84 -18.22 2.79 18.40
CA GLY A 84 -18.79 1.48 18.06
C GLY A 84 -19.40 0.78 19.25
#